data_AF-A0A8T5QSM9-F1
#
_entry.id   AF-A0A8T5QSM9-F1
#
_cell.length_a   1.000
_cell.length_b   1.000
_cell.length_c   1.000
_cell.angle_alpha   90.00
_cell.angle_beta   90.00
_cell.angle_gamma   90.00
#
_symmetry.space_group_name_H-M   'P 1'
#
loop_
_entity.id
_entity.type
_entity.pdbx_description
1 polymer ?
#
loop_
_entity_poly.entity_id
_entity_poly.type
_entity_poly.pdbx_seq_one_letter_code
_entity_poly.pdbx_strand_id
1 'polypeptide(L)'
;MLFQYGGGMFQDTFYYLQQWGILDVLVPFVLIFTIIFAVLQKISLFGEKRYNAVIALAITLTAIVPHILGTYPPGMDVIAIMNASLPETVLLIVAVVLLMVMLGLIWGEWPEYSTISGIAAIIAGLILVGIFVSNLVEIPILSWISPEVQTLIIVLIVFGLIFLYVTWEKDDSGPKRGSPDYVPWVPYLYKKYPPPPKP
;
A
#
# COMPACT_ATOMS: atom_id res chain seq x y z
N MET A 1 6.36 -26.29 -31.26
CA MET A 1 5.95 -24.93 -31.70
C MET A 1 4.43 -24.84 -31.95
N LEU A 2 3.59 -25.39 -31.05
CA LEU A 2 2.13 -25.46 -31.25
C LEU A 2 1.31 -24.79 -30.12
N PHE A 3 1.97 -24.12 -29.16
CA PHE A 3 1.29 -23.40 -28.07
C PHE A 3 1.34 -21.86 -28.24
N GLN A 4 1.82 -21.35 -29.38
CA GLN A 4 1.95 -19.90 -29.67
C GLN A 4 0.76 -19.32 -30.45
N TYR A 5 -0.25 -20.12 -30.81
CA TYR A 5 -1.41 -19.65 -31.59
C TYR A 5 -2.60 -19.13 -30.77
N GLY A 6 -2.64 -19.40 -29.46
CA GLY A 6 -3.74 -18.93 -28.60
C GLY A 6 -3.58 -17.49 -28.07
N GLY A 7 -2.34 -17.06 -27.84
CA GLY A 7 -2.05 -15.73 -27.27
C GLY A 7 -2.17 -14.59 -28.29
N GLY A 8 -1.76 -14.82 -29.54
CA GLY A 8 -1.80 -13.80 -30.60
C GLY A 8 -3.23 -13.37 -30.95
N MET A 9 -4.14 -14.32 -31.18
CA MET A 9 -5.52 -14.01 -31.58
C MET A 9 -6.29 -13.17 -30.54
N PHE A 10 -6.04 -13.41 -29.25
CA PHE A 10 -6.64 -12.64 -28.17
C PHE A 10 -6.01 -11.25 -28.04
N GLN A 11 -4.68 -11.15 -28.12
CA GLN A 11 -3.97 -9.86 -28.12
C GLN A 11 -4.39 -9.00 -29.31
N ASP A 12 -4.51 -9.59 -30.50
CA ASP A 12 -4.98 -8.91 -31.72
C ASP A 12 -6.40 -8.38 -31.53
N THR A 13 -7.29 -9.18 -30.91
CA THR A 13 -8.66 -8.73 -30.60
C THR A 13 -8.67 -7.51 -29.68
N PHE A 14 -7.87 -7.51 -28.62
CA PHE A 14 -7.74 -6.36 -27.72
C PHE A 14 -7.13 -5.15 -28.41
N TYR A 15 -6.15 -5.37 -29.28
CA TYR A 15 -5.54 -4.32 -30.09
C TYR A 15 -6.56 -3.66 -31.01
N TYR A 16 -7.43 -4.43 -31.68
CA TYR A 16 -8.52 -3.87 -32.50
C TYR A 16 -9.55 -3.11 -31.65
N LEU A 17 -9.93 -3.64 -30.48
CA LEU A 17 -10.85 -2.95 -29.56
C LEU A 17 -10.27 -1.63 -29.04
N GLN A 18 -8.95 -1.60 -28.78
CA GLN A 18 -8.24 -0.39 -28.38
C GLN A 18 -8.16 0.61 -29.53
N GLN A 19 -7.82 0.17 -30.75
CA GLN A 19 -7.78 1.05 -31.92
C GLN A 19 -9.13 1.69 -32.25
N TRP A 20 -10.24 0.97 -32.01
CA TRP A 20 -11.59 1.51 -32.17
C TRP A 20 -12.02 2.42 -31.02
N GLY A 21 -11.15 2.62 -30.02
CA GLY A 21 -11.44 3.43 -28.83
C GLY A 21 -12.48 2.81 -27.89
N ILE A 22 -12.88 1.56 -28.10
CA ILE A 22 -13.93 0.92 -27.29
C ILE A 22 -13.47 0.81 -25.84
N LEU A 23 -12.20 0.48 -25.61
CA LEU A 23 -11.64 0.39 -24.25
C LEU A 23 -11.60 1.76 -23.56
N ASP A 24 -11.28 2.81 -24.31
CA ASP A 24 -11.23 4.19 -23.80
C ASP A 24 -12.61 4.70 -23.37
N VAL A 25 -13.70 4.14 -23.93
CA VAL A 25 -15.08 4.43 -23.52
C VAL A 25 -15.54 3.49 -22.40
N LEU A 26 -15.38 2.19 -22.60
CA LEU A 26 -16.04 1.16 -21.81
C LEU A 26 -15.46 1.10 -20.39
N VAL A 27 -14.14 1.23 -20.25
CA VAL A 27 -13.47 1.16 -18.95
C VAL A 27 -13.93 2.29 -18.02
N PRO A 28 -13.82 3.58 -18.38
CA PRO A 28 -14.33 4.65 -17.52
C PRO A 28 -15.85 4.63 -17.39
N PHE A 29 -16.60 4.16 -18.40
CA PHE A 29 -18.05 3.96 -18.32
C PHE A 29 -18.44 3.04 -17.18
N VAL A 30 -17.93 1.81 -17.18
CA VAL A 30 -18.31 0.82 -16.17
C VAL A 30 -17.92 1.31 -14.78
N LEU A 31 -16.75 1.94 -14.64
CA LEU A 31 -16.26 2.45 -13.37
C LEU A 31 -17.16 3.56 -12.81
N ILE A 32 -17.41 4.62 -13.58
CA ILE A 32 -18.22 5.78 -13.13
C ILE A 32 -19.67 5.35 -12.90
N PHE A 33 -20.24 4.56 -13.82
CA PHE A 33 -21.60 4.03 -13.67
C PHE A 33 -21.74 3.24 -12.37
N THR A 34 -20.80 2.34 -12.09
CA THR A 34 -20.86 1.49 -10.90
C THR A 34 -20.75 2.32 -9.62
N ILE A 35 -19.86 3.32 -9.58
CA ILE A 35 -19.70 4.20 -8.41
C ILE A 35 -20.96 5.01 -8.18
N ILE A 36 -21.47 5.72 -9.20
CA ILE A 36 -22.67 6.55 -9.07
C ILE A 36 -23.87 5.69 -8.70
N PHE A 37 -24.04 4.55 -9.37
CA PHE A 37 -25.13 3.62 -9.07
C PHE A 37 -25.05 3.11 -7.62
N ALA A 38 -23.87 2.69 -7.16
CA ALA A 38 -23.67 2.22 -5.78
C ALA A 38 -23.94 3.32 -4.75
N VAL A 39 -23.52 4.57 -5.02
CA VAL A 39 -23.81 5.71 -4.15
C VAL A 39 -25.31 5.98 -4.09
N LEU A 40 -26.01 6.04 -5.25
CA LEU A 40 -27.46 6.23 -5.32
C LEU A 40 -28.24 5.11 -4.59
N GLN A 41 -27.77 3.86 -4.69
CA GLN A 41 -28.30 2.74 -3.90
C GLN A 41 -28.09 2.96 -2.40
N LYS A 42 -26.87 3.34 -1.98
CA LYS A 42 -26.52 3.50 -0.57
C LYS A 42 -27.34 4.59 0.11
N ILE A 43 -27.56 5.72 -0.57
CA ILE A 43 -28.35 6.83 -0.02
C ILE A 43 -29.86 6.63 -0.15
N SER A 44 -30.29 5.61 -0.91
CA SER A 44 -31.72 5.26 -1.12
C SER A 44 -32.60 6.43 -1.57
N LEU A 45 -32.04 7.38 -2.34
CA LEU A 45 -32.70 8.66 -2.63
C LEU A 45 -34.00 8.53 -3.43
N PHE A 46 -34.07 7.58 -4.37
CA PHE A 46 -35.25 7.36 -5.21
C PHE A 46 -36.06 6.11 -4.85
N GLY A 47 -35.68 5.39 -3.78
CA GLY A 47 -36.37 4.19 -3.28
C GLY A 47 -36.32 2.95 -4.18
N GLU A 48 -36.28 3.10 -5.51
CA GLU A 48 -36.27 1.98 -6.46
C GLU A 48 -34.94 1.83 -7.21
N LYS A 49 -34.50 0.57 -7.33
CA LYS A 49 -33.27 0.21 -8.04
C LYS A 49 -33.25 0.63 -9.51
N ARG A 50 -34.41 0.60 -10.16
CA ARG A 50 -34.55 0.92 -11.59
C ARG A 50 -34.26 2.40 -11.87
N TYR A 51 -34.79 3.31 -11.05
CA TYR A 51 -34.54 4.74 -11.19
C TYR A 51 -33.06 5.08 -10.94
N ASN A 52 -32.46 4.51 -9.90
CA ASN A 52 -31.04 4.70 -9.62
C ASN A 52 -30.15 4.25 -10.79
N ALA A 53 -30.48 3.15 -11.47
CA ALA A 53 -29.73 2.66 -12.62
C ALA A 53 -29.83 3.61 -13.82
N VAL A 54 -31.05 4.06 -14.16
CA VAL A 54 -31.27 4.99 -15.27
C VAL A 54 -30.56 6.33 -15.02
N ILE A 55 -30.64 6.85 -13.79
CA ILE A 55 -30.01 8.12 -13.41
C ILE A 55 -28.49 7.98 -13.42
N ALA A 56 -27.93 6.90 -12.86
CA ALA A 56 -26.50 6.64 -12.92
C ALA A 56 -26.02 6.57 -14.37
N LEU A 57 -26.73 5.86 -15.24
CA LEU A 57 -26.40 5.76 -16.66
C LEU A 57 -26.43 7.14 -17.34
N ALA A 58 -27.46 7.95 -17.09
CA ALA A 58 -27.56 9.29 -17.64
C ALA A 58 -26.38 10.18 -17.19
N ILE A 59 -26.07 10.21 -15.90
CA ILE A 59 -24.94 11.00 -15.37
C ILE A 59 -23.62 10.51 -15.96
N THR A 60 -23.40 9.20 -16.00
CA THR A 60 -22.18 8.61 -16.58
C THR A 60 -22.01 8.99 -18.06
N LEU A 61 -23.08 8.94 -18.86
CA LEU A 61 -23.02 9.37 -20.26
C LEU A 61 -22.70 10.87 -20.39
N THR A 62 -23.24 11.72 -19.51
CA THR A 62 -22.93 13.17 -19.54
C THR A 62 -21.46 13.47 -19.25
N ALA A 63 -20.77 12.62 -18.49
CA ALA A 63 -19.32 12.76 -18.26
C ALA A 63 -18.48 12.18 -19.40
N ILE A 64 -18.94 11.11 -20.04
CA ILE A 64 -18.13 10.35 -21.00
C ILE A 64 -18.18 10.92 -22.41
N VAL A 65 -19.34 11.39 -22.85
CA VAL A 65 -19.48 12.02 -24.18
C VAL A 65 -18.47 13.15 -24.38
N PRO A 66 -18.34 14.14 -23.48
CA PRO A 66 -17.36 15.22 -23.66
C PRO A 66 -15.89 14.77 -23.56
N HIS A 67 -15.59 13.65 -22.87
CA HIS A 67 -14.26 13.06 -22.83
C HIS A 67 -13.87 12.47 -24.18
N ILE A 68 -14.77 11.67 -24.78
CA ILE A 68 -14.52 11.03 -26.08
C ILE A 68 -14.43 12.08 -27.19
N LEU A 69 -15.31 13.08 -27.16
CA LEU A 69 -15.35 14.13 -28.16
C LEU A 69 -14.24 15.18 -27.96
N GLY A 70 -13.47 15.10 -26.87
CA GLY A 70 -12.45 16.09 -26.55
C GLY A 70 -13.01 17.51 -26.36
N THR A 71 -14.28 17.63 -25.96
CA THR A 71 -14.95 18.93 -25.79
C THR A 71 -14.80 19.49 -24.38
N TYR A 72 -14.13 18.78 -23.47
CA TYR A 72 -13.78 19.32 -22.17
C TYR A 72 -12.82 20.50 -22.31
N PRO A 73 -13.02 21.58 -21.54
CA PRO A 73 -12.01 22.62 -21.43
C PRO A 73 -10.68 22.04 -20.91
N PRO A 74 -9.53 22.62 -21.30
CA PRO A 74 -8.22 22.12 -20.90
C PRO A 74 -8.11 21.94 -19.38
N GLY A 75 -7.74 20.74 -18.94
CA GLY A 75 -7.57 20.42 -17.51
C GLY A 75 -8.86 20.19 -16.72
N MET A 76 -10.05 20.20 -17.36
CA MET A 76 -11.34 19.96 -16.68
C MET A 76 -11.98 18.61 -17.02
N ASP A 77 -11.24 17.73 -17.68
CA ASP A 77 -11.71 16.39 -18.00
C ASP A 77 -11.75 15.52 -16.74
N VAL A 78 -12.96 15.23 -16.27
CA VAL A 78 -13.21 14.46 -15.05
C VAL A 78 -12.61 13.06 -15.14
N ILE A 79 -12.64 12.43 -16.31
CA ILE A 79 -12.13 11.06 -16.49
C ILE A 79 -10.61 11.07 -16.48
N ALA A 80 -9.99 12.06 -17.14
CA ALA A 80 -8.54 12.23 -17.08
C ALA A 80 -8.04 12.49 -15.65
N ILE A 81 -8.72 13.37 -14.91
CA ILE A 81 -8.41 13.68 -13.49
C ILE A 81 -8.58 12.43 -12.62
N MET A 82 -9.65 11.67 -12.82
CA MET A 82 -9.88 10.43 -12.10
C MET A 82 -8.78 9.40 -12.38
N ASN A 83 -8.40 9.21 -13.65
CA ASN A 83 -7.33 8.27 -14.02
C ASN A 83 -5.96 8.70 -13.47
N ALA A 84 -5.72 9.99 -13.32
CA ALA A 84 -4.51 10.51 -12.68
C ALA A 84 -4.52 10.39 -11.14
N SER A 85 -5.70 10.46 -10.50
CA SER A 85 -5.81 10.50 -9.03
C SER A 85 -6.08 9.13 -8.39
N LEU A 86 -6.69 8.19 -9.12
CA LEU A 86 -7.00 6.86 -8.60
C LEU A 86 -5.77 6.06 -8.17
N PRO A 87 -4.68 5.99 -8.96
CA PRO A 87 -3.47 5.26 -8.56
C PRO A 87 -2.88 5.82 -7.26
N GLU A 88 -2.77 7.14 -7.15
CA GLU A 88 -2.24 7.83 -5.97
C GLU A 88 -3.10 7.58 -4.73
N THR A 89 -4.43 7.61 -4.88
CA THR A 89 -5.35 7.33 -3.78
C THR A 89 -5.24 5.88 -3.33
N VAL A 90 -5.12 4.93 -4.25
CA VAL A 90 -4.93 3.50 -3.93
C VAL A 90 -3.61 3.29 -3.20
N LEU A 91 -2.52 3.92 -3.66
CA LEU A 91 -1.22 3.88 -2.98
C LEU A 91 -1.31 4.43 -1.56
N LEU A 92 -2.02 5.55 -1.36
CA LEU A 92 -2.25 6.12 -0.04
C LEU A 92 -3.05 5.19 0.87
N ILE A 93 -4.11 4.54 0.36
CA ILE A 93 -4.90 3.59 1.14
C ILE A 93 -4.03 2.40 1.55
N VAL A 94 -3.23 1.84 0.63
CA VAL A 94 -2.30 0.75 0.92
C VAL A 94 -1.27 1.19 1.98
N ALA A 95 -0.75 2.42 1.88
CA ALA A 95 0.15 3.00 2.88
C ALA A 95 -0.46 3.00 4.28
N VAL A 96 -1.68 3.53 4.39
CA VAL A 96 -2.40 3.66 5.67
C VAL A 96 -2.69 2.28 6.24
N VAL A 97 -3.10 1.32 5.41
CA VAL A 97 -3.34 -0.06 5.83
C VAL A 97 -2.06 -0.71 6.34
N LEU A 98 -0.94 -0.56 5.62
CA LEU A 98 0.35 -1.09 6.06
C LEU A 98 0.81 -0.46 7.37
N LEU A 99 0.64 0.85 7.52
CA LEU A 99 0.92 1.56 8.76
C LEU A 99 0.05 1.04 9.90
N MET A 100 -1.26 0.86 9.68
CA MET A 100 -2.17 0.30 10.68
C MET A 100 -1.78 -1.14 11.08
N VAL A 101 -1.37 -1.97 10.11
CA VAL A 101 -0.87 -3.32 10.38
C VAL A 101 0.41 -3.28 11.21
N MET A 102 1.37 -2.42 10.85
CA MET A 102 2.60 -2.25 11.63
C MET A 102 2.28 -1.83 13.07
N LEU A 103 1.47 -0.79 13.25
CA LEU A 103 1.03 -0.34 14.58
C LEU A 103 0.34 -1.46 15.36
N GLY A 104 -0.54 -2.23 14.70
CA GLY A 104 -1.21 -3.38 15.31
C GLY A 104 -0.23 -4.47 15.78
N LEU A 105 0.80 -4.78 14.98
CA LEU A 105 1.83 -5.75 15.34
C LEU A 105 2.68 -5.27 16.53
N ILE A 106 2.97 -3.98 16.59
CA ILE A 106 3.77 -3.36 17.66
C ILE A 106 3.02 -3.36 19.00
N TRP A 107 1.69 -3.21 18.97
CA TRP A 107 0.87 -3.16 20.18
C TRP A 107 0.28 -4.50 20.63
N GLY A 108 0.34 -5.55 19.81
CA GLY A 108 -0.35 -6.82 20.04
C GLY A 108 0.17 -7.64 21.24
N GLU A 109 1.46 -7.56 21.56
CA GLU A 109 2.05 -8.35 22.65
C GLU A 109 3.16 -7.55 23.34
N TRP A 110 2.87 -6.95 24.48
CA TRP A 110 3.90 -6.41 25.37
C TRP A 110 4.26 -7.50 26.40
N PRO A 111 5.37 -8.25 26.24
CA PRO A 111 6.07 -8.76 27.39
C PRO A 111 6.68 -7.57 28.12
N GLU A 112 6.54 -7.56 29.43
CA GLU A 112 6.77 -6.47 30.39
C GLU A 112 8.19 -5.83 30.40
N TYR A 113 9.06 -6.13 29.44
CA TYR A 113 10.43 -5.61 29.39
C TYR A 113 10.98 -5.54 27.95
N SER A 114 10.86 -4.39 27.29
CA SER A 114 12.03 -3.67 26.72
C SER A 114 11.57 -2.45 25.93
N THR A 115 11.90 -1.26 26.44
CA THR A 115 11.74 0.06 25.80
C THR A 115 12.35 0.14 24.39
N ILE A 116 13.21 -0.82 24.03
CA ILE A 116 13.91 -0.92 22.74
C ILE A 116 12.96 -1.33 21.61
N SER A 117 11.95 -2.17 21.87
CA SER A 117 11.00 -2.64 20.85
C SER A 117 10.06 -1.55 20.36
N GLY A 118 9.54 -0.71 21.27
CA GLY A 118 8.67 0.42 20.94
C GLY A 118 9.36 1.56 20.19
N ILE A 119 10.66 1.80 20.43
CA ILE A 119 11.42 2.84 19.72
C ILE A 119 11.70 2.41 18.27
N ALA A 120 12.11 1.16 18.04
CA ALA A 120 12.36 0.63 16.70
C ALA A 120 11.11 0.68 15.82
N ALA A 121 9.96 0.36 16.42
CA ALA A 121 8.64 0.46 15.83
C ALA A 121 8.25 1.89 15.38
N ILE A 122 8.47 2.88 16.24
CA ILE A 122 8.20 4.29 15.93
C ILE A 122 9.14 4.79 14.83
N ILE A 123 10.40 4.39 14.85
CA ILE A 123 11.39 4.73 13.80
C ILE A 123 10.97 4.12 12.45
N ALA A 124 10.55 2.86 12.43
CA ALA A 124 10.09 2.21 11.20
C ALA A 124 8.81 2.88 10.65
N GLY A 125 7.87 3.26 11.51
CA GLY A 125 6.69 4.03 11.13
C GLY A 125 7.04 5.41 10.57
N LEU A 126 7.98 6.13 11.19
CA LEU A 126 8.46 7.43 10.71
C LEU A 126 9.18 7.34 9.37
N ILE A 127 10.00 6.29 9.15
CA ILE A 127 10.67 6.04 7.87
C ILE A 127 9.63 5.79 6.78
N LEU A 128 8.61 4.96 7.05
CA LEU A 128 7.56 4.66 6.08
C LEU A 128 6.74 5.92 5.74
N VAL A 129 6.36 6.72 6.73
CA VAL A 129 5.71 8.02 6.51
C VAL A 129 6.61 8.97 5.71
N GLY A 130 7.91 9.02 6.02
CA GLY A 130 8.89 9.82 5.28
C GLY A 130 9.03 9.42 3.81
N ILE A 131 8.89 8.12 3.50
CA ILE A 131 8.88 7.62 2.12
C ILE A 131 7.61 8.06 1.39
N PHE A 132 6.45 8.00 2.03
CA PHE A 132 5.21 8.48 1.41
C PHE A 132 5.20 10.00 1.20
N VAL A 133 5.67 10.76 2.19
CA VAL A 133 5.75 12.22 2.08
C VAL A 133 6.77 12.66 1.03
N SER A 134 7.90 11.96 0.89
CA SER A 134 8.90 12.29 -0.15
C SER A 134 8.46 11.96 -1.58
N ASN A 135 7.44 11.11 -1.76
CA ASN A 135 6.79 10.89 -3.05
C ASN A 135 5.65 11.89 -3.32
N LEU A 136 5.03 12.44 -2.27
CA LEU A 136 3.93 13.42 -2.38
C LEU A 136 4.41 14.87 -2.51
N VAL A 137 5.59 15.18 -1.97
CA VAL A 137 6.19 16.52 -1.98
C VAL A 137 7.54 16.40 -2.68
N GLU A 138 7.72 17.11 -3.80
CA GLU A 138 9.02 17.26 -4.44
C GLU A 138 9.98 17.91 -3.43
N ILE A 139 10.83 17.11 -2.78
CA ILE A 139 11.84 17.62 -1.86
C ILE A 139 12.90 18.30 -2.72
N PRO A 140 13.10 19.63 -2.63
CA PRO A 140 13.99 20.37 -3.54
C PRO A 140 15.44 19.88 -3.49
N ILE A 141 15.83 19.28 -2.37
CA ILE A 141 17.17 18.75 -2.08
C ILE A 141 17.48 17.48 -2.91
N LEU A 142 16.46 16.81 -3.46
CA LEU A 142 16.60 15.59 -4.27
C LEU A 142 16.26 15.80 -5.76
N SER A 143 15.95 17.03 -6.19
CA SER A 143 15.59 17.38 -7.57
C SER A 143 16.66 17.03 -8.63
N TRP A 144 17.89 16.77 -8.20
CA TRP A 144 19.00 16.33 -9.04
C TRP A 144 18.99 14.84 -9.43
N ILE A 145 18.09 14.03 -8.84
CA ILE A 145 17.99 12.58 -9.07
C ILE A 145 16.64 12.32 -9.73
N SER A 146 16.60 11.51 -10.80
CA SER A 146 15.35 11.20 -11.47
C SER A 146 14.40 10.44 -10.52
N PRO A 147 13.08 10.62 -10.62
CA PRO A 147 12.10 9.98 -9.73
C PRO A 147 12.25 8.46 -9.66
N GLU A 148 12.66 7.82 -10.76
CA GLU A 148 12.88 6.39 -10.87
C GLU A 148 14.09 5.94 -10.03
N VAL A 149 15.19 6.71 -10.10
CA VAL A 149 16.41 6.43 -9.33
C VAL A 149 16.17 6.70 -7.84
N GLN A 150 15.41 7.74 -7.50
CA GLN A 150 15.01 8.02 -6.11
C GLN A 150 14.18 6.85 -5.55
N THR A 151 13.21 6.35 -6.31
CA THR A 151 12.40 5.19 -5.92
C THR A 151 13.26 3.93 -5.72
N LEU A 152 14.18 3.65 -6.64
CA LEU A 152 15.11 2.52 -6.55
C LEU A 152 15.99 2.60 -5.29
N ILE A 153 16.54 3.78 -4.99
CA ILE A 153 17.39 4.02 -3.81
C ILE A 153 16.58 3.80 -2.52
N ILE A 154 15.34 4.32 -2.47
CA ILE A 154 14.45 4.14 -1.32
C ILE A 154 14.16 2.66 -1.10
N VAL A 155 13.79 1.92 -2.15
CA VAL A 155 13.53 0.48 -2.07
C VAL A 155 14.76 -0.27 -1.56
N LEU A 156 15.95 0.09 -2.04
CA LEU A 156 17.20 -0.56 -1.64
C LEU A 156 17.57 -0.27 -0.18
N ILE A 157 17.33 0.96 0.31
CA ILE A 157 17.53 1.33 1.71
C ILE A 157 16.54 0.59 2.61
N VAL A 158 15.26 0.58 2.26
CA VAL A 158 14.23 -0.12 3.05
C VAL A 158 14.50 -1.61 3.08
N PHE A 159 14.81 -2.21 1.93
CA PHE A 159 15.16 -3.63 1.84
C PHE A 159 16.42 -3.94 2.66
N GLY A 160 17.45 -3.08 2.61
CA GLY A 160 18.65 -3.21 3.41
C GLY A 160 18.38 -3.11 4.91
N LEU A 161 17.51 -2.20 5.34
CA LEU A 161 17.10 -2.08 6.74
C LEU A 161 16.29 -3.28 7.22
N ILE A 162 15.36 -3.79 6.40
CA ILE A 162 14.60 -5.01 6.72
C ILE A 162 15.55 -6.20 6.80
N PHE A 163 16.45 -6.36 5.82
CA PHE A 163 17.44 -7.44 5.81
C PHE A 163 18.31 -7.38 7.06
N LEU A 164 18.81 -6.19 7.42
CA LEU A 164 19.65 -6.00 8.59
C LEU A 164 18.87 -6.24 9.89
N TYR A 165 17.61 -5.84 9.96
CA TYR A 165 16.73 -6.12 11.11
C TYR A 165 16.43 -7.62 11.25
N VAL A 166 16.15 -8.32 10.15
CA VAL A 166 15.82 -9.76 10.15
C VAL A 166 17.07 -10.62 10.42
N THR A 167 18.22 -10.22 9.89
CA THR A 167 19.49 -10.94 10.12
C THR A 167 20.12 -10.63 11.47
N TRP A 168 19.61 -9.65 12.22
CA TRP A 168 20.08 -9.37 13.56
C TRP A 168 19.46 -10.33 14.57
N GLU A 169 20.04 -11.54 14.64
CA GLU A 169 19.79 -12.45 15.73
C GLU A 169 20.52 -11.92 16.97
N LYS A 170 19.76 -11.61 18.03
CA LYS A 170 20.34 -11.24 19.33
C LYS A 170 21.00 -12.48 19.91
N ASP A 171 22.31 -12.39 20.13
CA ASP A 171 23.06 -13.40 20.84
C ASP A 171 22.69 -13.34 22.33
N ASP A 172 21.61 -14.05 22.68
CA ASP A 172 21.17 -14.25 24.05
C ASP A 172 22.24 -15.05 24.79
N SER A 173 23.16 -14.32 25.43
CA SER A 173 24.26 -14.82 26.26
C SER A 173 23.76 -15.32 27.62
N GLY A 174 22.81 -16.25 27.60
CA GLY A 174 22.36 -17.04 28.73
C GLY A 174 22.40 -18.54 28.39
N PRO A 175 22.71 -19.42 29.35
CA PRO A 175 22.79 -20.86 29.09
C PRO A 175 21.45 -21.36 28.53
N LYS A 176 21.48 -21.88 27.29
CA LYS A 176 20.30 -22.36 26.57
C LYS A 176 19.74 -23.61 27.26
N ARG A 177 18.41 -23.71 27.32
CA ARG A 177 17.69 -24.83 27.93
C ARG A 177 18.06 -26.13 27.21
N GLY A 178 18.92 -26.93 27.84
CA GLY A 178 19.49 -28.16 27.25
C GLY A 178 21.03 -28.20 27.20
N SER A 179 21.75 -27.13 27.58
CA SER A 179 23.19 -27.24 27.83
C SER A 179 23.48 -28.04 29.11
N PRO A 180 24.62 -28.74 29.22
CA PRO A 180 25.02 -29.45 30.45
C PRO A 180 25.03 -28.55 31.70
N ASP A 181 25.25 -27.25 31.48
CA ASP A 181 25.30 -26.22 32.53
C ASP A 181 23.93 -25.59 32.82
N TYR A 182 22.86 -26.03 32.13
CA TYR A 182 21.52 -25.51 32.33
C TYR A 182 20.89 -26.11 33.58
N VAL A 183 20.85 -25.31 34.65
CA VAL A 183 20.21 -25.69 35.90
C VAL A 183 18.90 -24.91 36.07
N PRO A 184 17.72 -25.56 36.02
CA PRO A 184 16.42 -24.88 35.93
C PRO A 184 16.09 -23.94 37.11
N TRP A 185 16.68 -24.17 38.28
CA TRP A 185 16.44 -23.41 39.51
C TRP A 185 17.48 -22.32 39.78
N VAL A 186 18.55 -22.23 38.99
CA VAL A 186 19.61 -21.22 39.18
C VAL A 186 19.10 -19.77 39.02
N PRO A 187 18.18 -19.44 38.08
CA PRO A 187 17.62 -18.08 38.00
C PRO A 187 16.91 -17.65 39.30
N TYR A 188 16.27 -18.58 40.02
CA TYR A 188 15.63 -18.29 41.31
C TYR A 188 16.64 -18.02 42.42
N LEU A 189 17.81 -18.68 42.38
CA LEU A 189 18.88 -18.49 43.36
C LEU A 189 19.55 -17.12 43.21
N TYR A 190 19.78 -16.64 41.99
CA TYR A 190 20.32 -15.30 41.75
C TYR A 190 19.40 -14.18 42.27
N LYS A 191 18.07 -14.40 42.22
CA LYS A 191 17.09 -13.44 42.76
C LYS A 191 17.05 -13.45 44.30
N LYS A 192 17.33 -14.60 44.93
CA LYS A 192 17.32 -14.77 46.39
C LYS A 192 18.66 -14.44 47.05
N TYR A 193 19.77 -14.61 46.33
CA TYR A 193 21.13 -14.35 46.79
C TYR A 193 21.93 -13.69 45.65
N PRO A 194 21.88 -12.34 45.53
CA PRO A 194 22.69 -11.66 44.54
C PRO A 194 24.18 -11.92 44.84
N PRO A 195 25.01 -12.16 43.80
CA PRO A 195 26.42 -12.41 44.00
C PRO A 195 27.08 -11.19 44.66
N PRO A 196 28.08 -11.40 45.52
CA PRO A 196 28.80 -10.29 46.12
C PRO A 196 29.43 -9.42 45.01
N PRO A 197 29.50 -8.09 45.20
CA PRO A 197 30.16 -7.22 44.25
C PRO A 197 31.60 -7.70 44.06
N LYS A 198 32.02 -7.84 42.80
CA LYS A 198 33.40 -8.20 42.47
C LYS A 198 34.35 -7.12 43.02
N PRO A 199 35.53 -7.50 43.54
CA PRO A 199 36.50 -6.56 44.06
C PRO A 199 37.00 -5.60 42.97
#